data_AF-A0A284RPB9-F1
#
_entry.id   AF-A0A284RPB9-F1
#
_cell.length_a   1.000
_cell.length_b   1.000
_cell.length_c   1.000
_cell.angle_alpha   90.00
_cell.angle_beta   90.00
_cell.angle_gamma   90.00
#
_symmetry.space_group_name_H-M   'P 1'
#
loop_
_entity.id
_entity.type
_entity.pdbx_description
1 polymer ?
#
loop_
_entity_poly.entity_id
_entity_poly.type
_entity_poly.pdbx_seq_one_letter_code
_entity_poly.pdbx_strand_id
1 'polypeptide(L)'
;MTEVDSDEARRLAYNASRRRSYAKNRESINKKRRDIYRLTNGERRTVGRRQVHPFHYRDPISDRSHRPGSPIRTSAQDSLETQLTQVNSVPLHSALYTEALEKIEAAYINFVQVTQATPKGYAHIAYQLYQESIATSPPNGSRRVFDKAILEMSSIAQTIRECRRVVLDSNDEGDNRIFDLALDPVSRLVDWIEEMLREALVSPEGLRHKYIHKELAYQNYVSTRDMYQWFGMRRRLGPRAA
;
A
#
# COMPACT_ATOMS: atom_id res chain seq x y z
N MET A 1 40.85 32.39 32.74
CA MET A 1 39.69 32.77 31.90
C MET A 1 39.75 31.91 30.65
N THR A 2 39.39 30.63 30.69
CA THR A 2 38.05 30.03 30.45
C THR A 2 37.51 30.25 29.03
N GLU A 3 38.12 29.56 28.06
CA GLU A 3 37.59 29.33 26.69
C GLU A 3 36.97 27.92 26.57
N VAL A 4 36.24 27.46 27.59
CA VAL A 4 35.60 26.12 27.60
C VAL A 4 34.11 26.20 27.19
N ASP A 5 33.50 27.39 27.17
CA ASP A 5 32.06 27.57 26.95
C ASP A 5 31.59 27.41 25.48
N SER A 6 32.46 27.55 24.49
CA SER A 6 32.07 27.60 23.06
C SER A 6 31.67 26.22 22.50
N ASP A 7 32.45 25.18 22.80
CA ASP A 7 32.24 23.86 22.20
C ASP A 7 31.12 23.07 22.87
N GLU A 8 30.92 23.25 24.17
CA GLU A 8 29.83 22.64 24.91
C GLU A 8 28.48 23.27 24.53
N ALA A 9 28.43 24.60 24.36
CA ALA A 9 27.27 25.29 23.83
C ALA A 9 26.91 24.85 22.40
N ARG A 10 27.93 24.63 21.54
CA ARG A 10 27.73 24.15 20.17
C ARG A 10 27.21 22.71 20.14
N ARG A 11 27.70 21.83 21.02
CA ARG A 11 27.17 20.47 21.21
C ARG A 11 25.73 20.45 21.71
N LEU A 12 25.40 21.30 22.68
CA LEU A 12 24.05 21.41 23.24
C LEU A 12 23.05 21.93 22.21
N ALA A 13 23.43 22.94 21.42
CA ALA A 13 22.60 23.47 20.34
C ALA A 13 22.34 22.41 19.24
N TYR A 14 23.37 21.65 18.85
CA TYR A 14 23.24 20.57 17.87
C TYR A 14 22.31 19.45 18.37
N ASN A 15 22.47 19.02 19.63
CA ASN A 15 21.60 18.01 20.23
C ASN A 15 20.16 18.51 20.41
N ALA A 16 19.96 19.79 20.76
CA ALA A 16 18.64 20.39 20.85
C ALA A 16 17.94 20.46 19.48
N SER A 17 18.68 20.81 18.42
CA SER A 17 18.15 20.80 17.05
C SER A 17 17.77 19.39 16.58
N ARG A 18 18.64 18.41 16.83
CA ARG A 18 18.38 17.01 16.51
C ARG A 18 17.17 16.46 17.26
N ARG A 19 17.01 16.79 18.55
CA ARG A 19 15.83 16.39 19.34
C ARG A 19 14.54 17.02 18.81
N ARG A 20 14.55 18.28 18.36
CA ARG A 20 13.38 18.93 17.74
C ARG A 20 13.01 18.29 16.40
N SER A 21 14.01 17.92 15.61
CA SER A 21 13.80 17.17 14.36
C SER A 21 13.19 15.79 14.61
N TYR A 22 13.70 15.04 15.60
CA TYR A 22 13.15 13.75 16.01
C TYR A 22 11.74 13.87 16.60
N ALA A 23 11.43 14.91 17.38
CA ALA A 23 10.10 15.14 17.92
C ALA A 23 9.06 15.38 16.80
N LYS A 24 9.41 16.23 15.81
CA LYS A 24 8.53 16.52 14.66
C LYS A 24 8.29 15.28 13.80
N ASN A 25 9.31 14.43 13.62
CA ASN A 25 9.16 13.19 12.87
C ASN A 25 8.43 12.10 13.67
N ARG A 26 8.56 12.09 15.01
CA ARG A 26 7.81 11.19 15.89
C ARG A 26 6.32 11.50 15.89
N GLU A 27 5.95 12.79 15.86
CA GLU A 27 4.55 13.20 15.76
C GLU A 27 3.91 12.82 14.43
N SER A 28 4.65 12.95 13.31
CA SER A 28 4.17 12.53 12.00
C SER A 28 3.94 11.01 11.93
N ILE A 29 4.85 10.22 12.54
CA ILE A 29 4.74 8.77 12.66
C ILE A 29 3.56 8.38 13.57
N ASN A 30 3.42 9.03 14.72
CA ASN A 30 2.29 8.76 15.63
C ASN A 30 0.95 9.20 15.05
N LYS A 31 0.92 10.23 14.19
CA LYS A 31 -0.27 10.61 13.43
C LYS A 31 -0.64 9.54 12.42
N LYS A 32 0.31 9.07 11.59
CA LYS A 32 0.10 7.96 10.66
C LYS A 32 -0.40 6.69 11.37
N ARG A 33 0.18 6.33 12.53
CA ARG A 33 -0.30 5.20 13.34
C ARG A 33 -1.76 5.38 13.79
N ARG A 34 -2.13 6.56 14.28
CA ARG A 34 -3.52 6.87 14.69
C ARG A 34 -4.49 6.80 13.51
N ASP A 35 -4.08 7.25 12.33
CA ASP A 35 -4.91 7.21 11.13
C ASP A 35 -5.14 5.77 10.65
N ILE A 36 -4.10 4.91 10.71
CA ILE A 36 -4.21 3.47 10.44
C ILE A 36 -5.15 2.77 11.45
N TYR A 37 -5.04 3.09 12.75
CA TYR A 37 -5.95 2.56 13.77
C TYR A 37 -7.41 3.02 13.57
N ARG A 38 -7.63 4.24 13.07
CA ARG A 38 -8.97 4.76 12.77
C ARG A 38 -9.59 4.06 11.56
N LEU A 39 -8.80 3.77 10.52
CA LEU A 39 -9.25 3.02 9.35
C LEU A 39 -9.66 1.59 9.73
N THR A 40 -8.80 0.90 10.50
CA THR A 40 -9.06 -0.48 10.94
C THR A 40 -10.22 -0.62 11.95
N ASN A 41 -10.49 0.40 12.79
CA ASN A 41 -11.67 0.42 13.66
C ASN A 41 -12.96 0.93 12.97
N GLY A 42 -12.84 1.77 11.94
CA GLY A 42 -13.96 2.22 11.11
C GLY A 42 -14.58 1.06 10.32
N GLU A 43 -13.73 0.19 9.77
CA GLU A 43 -14.14 -1.05 9.09
C GLU A 43 -14.82 -2.04 10.05
N ARG A 44 -14.41 -2.10 11.33
CA ARG A 44 -15.10 -2.93 12.33
C ARG A 44 -16.51 -2.42 12.67
N ARG A 45 -16.77 -1.11 12.58
CA ARG A 45 -18.10 -0.53 12.86
C ARG A 45 -19.09 -0.67 11.71
N THR A 46 -18.62 -0.79 10.47
CA THR A 46 -19.49 -1.03 9.30
C THR A 46 -19.90 -2.50 9.14
N VAL A 47 -19.06 -3.44 9.61
CA VAL A 47 -19.40 -4.87 9.61
C VAL A 47 -20.36 -5.25 10.76
N GLY A 48 -20.33 -4.53 11.88
CA GLY A 48 -21.20 -4.79 13.04
C GLY A 48 -22.65 -4.28 12.95
N ARG A 49 -23.06 -3.58 11.88
CA ARG A 49 -24.40 -2.97 11.75
C ARG A 49 -25.31 -3.61 10.71
N ARG A 50 -24.96 -4.79 10.18
CA ARG A 50 -25.76 -5.49 9.14
C ARG A 50 -26.44 -6.78 9.59
N GLN A 51 -26.46 -7.11 10.88
CA GLN A 51 -27.24 -8.26 11.36
C GLN A 51 -27.85 -7.97 12.73
N VAL A 52 -29.09 -7.45 12.77
CA VAL A 52 -30.16 -7.95 13.64
C VAL A 52 -31.49 -7.55 12.98
N HIS A 53 -32.24 -8.54 12.48
CA HIS A 53 -33.65 -8.40 12.11
C HIS A 53 -34.44 -9.16 13.17
N PRO A 54 -35.28 -8.50 14.00
CA PRO A 54 -36.28 -9.20 14.78
C PRO A 54 -37.64 -9.13 14.06
N PHE A 55 -38.20 -10.31 13.86
CA PHE A 55 -39.55 -10.55 13.38
C PHE A 55 -40.58 -10.37 14.51
N HIS A 56 -41.82 -10.01 14.10
CA HIS A 56 -43.12 -10.09 14.78
C HIS A 56 -43.46 -9.10 15.92
N TYR A 57 -44.47 -8.23 15.72
CA TYR A 57 -45.86 -8.55 16.07
C TYR A 57 -46.86 -7.59 15.39
N ARG A 58 -48.04 -8.15 15.14
CA ARG A 58 -49.28 -7.61 14.58
C ARG A 58 -49.90 -6.58 15.55
N ASP A 59 -50.56 -5.54 15.03
CA ASP A 59 -52.01 -5.38 15.22
C ASP A 59 -52.62 -4.26 14.36
N PRO A 60 -53.96 -4.34 14.10
CA PRO A 60 -54.61 -3.73 12.94
C PRO A 60 -55.61 -2.63 13.32
N ILE A 61 -56.18 -2.00 12.28
CA ILE A 61 -57.43 -1.22 12.23
C ILE A 61 -57.28 0.30 12.37
N SER A 62 -58.04 0.99 11.50
CA SER A 62 -58.45 2.41 11.47
C SER A 62 -57.60 3.29 10.53
N ASP A 63 -58.10 3.93 9.48
CA ASP A 63 -59.46 4.07 8.96
C ASP A 63 -59.40 4.57 7.49
N ARG A 64 -60.51 4.38 6.81
CA ARG A 64 -60.89 4.75 5.43
C ARG A 64 -60.48 6.16 4.98
N SER A 65 -60.11 6.32 3.71
CA SER A 65 -61.06 6.77 2.66
C SER A 65 -60.42 7.01 1.28
N HIS A 66 -60.97 6.29 0.29
CA HIS A 66 -61.28 6.64 -1.11
C HIS A 66 -60.34 7.52 -1.98
N ARG A 67 -59.82 6.92 -3.07
CA ARG A 67 -60.46 6.93 -4.40
C ARG A 67 -59.79 5.95 -5.41
N PRO A 68 -60.57 5.15 -6.19
CA PRO A 68 -60.08 4.29 -7.28
C PRO A 68 -60.35 4.89 -8.68
N GLY A 69 -59.48 4.60 -9.65
CA GLY A 69 -59.65 4.95 -11.06
C GLY A 69 -58.54 4.41 -11.96
N SER A 70 -58.76 3.21 -12.51
CA SER A 70 -57.97 2.50 -13.56
C SER A 70 -58.02 3.24 -14.93
N PRO A 71 -57.30 2.85 -16.03
CA PRO A 71 -56.67 1.56 -16.30
C PRO A 71 -55.31 1.54 -17.04
N ILE A 72 -54.79 0.32 -17.10
CA ILE A 72 -53.66 -0.25 -17.85
C ILE A 72 -53.52 0.28 -19.29
N ARG A 73 -52.31 0.74 -19.65
CA ARG A 73 -51.77 0.61 -21.00
C ARG A 73 -50.32 0.13 -20.95
N THR A 74 -50.14 -1.05 -21.54
CA THR A 74 -48.91 -1.68 -21.99
C THR A 74 -48.09 -0.73 -22.87
N SER A 75 -46.82 -0.49 -22.51
CA SER A 75 -45.75 -0.18 -23.45
C SER A 75 -44.50 -0.98 -23.05
N ALA A 76 -44.48 -2.25 -23.47
CA ALA A 76 -43.32 -3.11 -23.45
C ALA A 76 -42.30 -2.71 -24.55
N GLN A 77 -41.99 -1.41 -24.67
CA GLN A 77 -41.16 -0.88 -25.74
C GLN A 77 -40.09 0.14 -25.30
N ASP A 78 -40.09 0.56 -24.03
CA ASP A 78 -39.03 1.43 -23.46
C ASP A 78 -37.99 0.67 -22.62
N SER A 79 -38.09 -0.67 -22.57
CA SER A 79 -37.19 -1.51 -21.75
C SER A 79 -36.15 -2.29 -22.56
N LEU A 80 -36.03 -2.03 -23.87
CA LEU A 80 -34.97 -2.62 -24.71
C LEU A 80 -33.83 -1.64 -25.02
N GLU A 81 -34.11 -0.33 -25.08
CA GLU A 81 -33.07 0.67 -25.38
C GLU A 81 -32.19 0.99 -24.17
N THR A 82 -32.74 0.88 -22.96
CA THR A 82 -31.99 1.17 -21.71
C THR A 82 -31.13 -0.01 -21.22
N GLN A 83 -31.28 -1.21 -21.82
CA GLN A 83 -30.46 -2.39 -21.48
C GLN A 83 -29.44 -2.77 -22.57
N LEU A 84 -29.56 -2.22 -23.79
CA LEU A 84 -28.59 -2.44 -24.87
C LEU A 84 -27.38 -1.47 -24.83
N THR A 85 -27.41 -0.43 -23.98
CA THR A 85 -26.27 0.48 -23.77
C THR A 85 -25.35 0.07 -22.61
N GLN A 86 -25.58 -1.08 -21.97
CA GLN A 86 -24.70 -1.63 -20.92
C GLN A 86 -23.80 -2.77 -21.41
N VAL A 87 -23.61 -2.88 -22.73
CA VAL A 87 -22.63 -3.81 -23.30
C VAL A 87 -21.51 -2.97 -23.93
N ASN A 88 -20.36 -2.95 -23.25
CA ASN A 88 -19.08 -2.42 -23.71
C ASN A 88 -18.88 -0.90 -23.71
N SER A 89 -19.12 -0.20 -22.60
CA SER A 89 -18.37 1.04 -22.34
C SER A 89 -16.94 0.68 -21.95
N VAL A 90 -16.13 0.29 -22.94
CA VAL A 90 -14.67 0.25 -22.80
C VAL A 90 -14.26 1.69 -22.53
N PRO A 91 -13.62 2.02 -21.38
CA PRO A 91 -13.06 3.34 -21.22
C PRO A 91 -11.98 3.51 -22.29
N LEU A 92 -12.21 4.40 -23.25
CA LEU A 92 -11.14 4.91 -24.11
C LEU A 92 -10.22 5.73 -23.21
N HIS A 93 -9.25 5.07 -22.60
CA HIS A 93 -8.23 5.73 -21.79
C HIS A 93 -7.32 6.59 -22.67
N SER A 94 -6.81 7.71 -22.15
CA SER A 94 -5.85 8.52 -22.91
C SER A 94 -4.60 7.71 -23.25
N ALA A 95 -3.88 8.14 -24.30
CA ALA A 95 -2.60 7.53 -24.68
C ALA A 95 -1.59 7.54 -23.49
N LEU A 96 -1.61 8.61 -22.67
CA LEU A 96 -0.76 8.74 -21.49
C LEU A 96 -1.08 7.69 -20.42
N TYR A 97 -2.36 7.44 -20.16
CA TYR A 97 -2.76 6.40 -19.21
C TYR A 97 -2.37 5.00 -19.69
N THR A 98 -2.54 4.74 -20.99
CA THR A 98 -2.15 3.45 -21.58
C THR A 98 -0.65 3.20 -21.46
N GLU A 99 0.16 4.20 -21.82
CA GLU A 99 1.63 4.14 -21.68
C GLU A 99 2.06 3.98 -20.22
N ALA A 100 1.44 4.71 -19.29
CA ALA A 100 1.72 4.59 -17.87
C ALA A 100 1.40 3.19 -17.34
N LEU A 101 0.31 2.58 -17.80
CA LEU A 101 -0.05 1.21 -17.42
C LEU A 101 0.94 0.17 -17.94
N GLU A 102 1.41 0.29 -19.18
CA GLU A 102 2.43 -0.59 -19.74
C GLU A 102 3.75 -0.51 -18.96
N LYS A 103 4.17 0.71 -18.62
CA LYS A 103 5.38 0.94 -17.80
C LYS A 103 5.26 0.33 -16.41
N ILE A 104 4.10 0.45 -15.77
CA ILE A 104 3.85 -0.16 -14.46
C ILE A 104 3.81 -1.66 -14.56
N GLU A 105 3.21 -2.20 -15.62
CA GLU A 105 3.17 -3.65 -15.85
C GLU A 105 4.58 -4.23 -15.99
N ALA A 106 5.44 -3.60 -16.79
CA ALA A 106 6.83 -3.99 -16.90
C ALA A 106 7.57 -3.89 -15.55
N ALA A 107 7.38 -2.79 -14.81
CA ALA A 107 8.02 -2.59 -13.50
C ALA A 107 7.55 -3.64 -12.46
N TYR A 108 6.27 -3.97 -12.47
CA TYR A 108 5.68 -4.93 -11.54
C TYR A 108 6.04 -6.37 -11.89
N ILE A 109 6.12 -6.71 -13.18
CA ILE A 109 6.65 -8.01 -13.62
C ILE A 109 8.10 -8.16 -13.17
N ASN A 110 8.93 -7.13 -13.34
CA ASN A 110 10.31 -7.13 -12.85
C ASN A 110 10.36 -7.37 -11.32
N PHE A 111 9.53 -6.67 -10.55
CA PHE A 111 9.40 -6.91 -9.10
C PHE A 111 9.06 -8.37 -8.77
N VAL A 112 8.07 -8.96 -9.46
CA VAL A 112 7.68 -10.36 -9.24
C VAL A 112 8.82 -11.31 -9.60
N GLN A 113 9.56 -11.04 -10.67
CA GLN A 113 10.71 -11.87 -11.09
C GLN A 113 11.85 -11.79 -10.07
N VAL A 114 12.27 -10.58 -9.68
CA VAL A 114 13.35 -10.37 -8.72
C VAL A 114 13.02 -10.99 -7.36
N THR A 115 11.78 -10.88 -6.91
CA THR A 115 11.32 -11.45 -5.63
C THR A 115 10.92 -12.93 -5.72
N GLN A 116 10.98 -13.54 -6.91
CA GLN A 116 10.45 -14.88 -7.17
C GLN A 116 9.02 -15.05 -6.65
N ALA A 117 8.19 -14.03 -6.86
CA ALA A 117 6.82 -13.94 -6.34
C ALA A 117 6.72 -14.12 -4.81
N THR A 118 7.77 -13.81 -4.04
CA THR A 118 7.78 -13.87 -2.58
C THR A 118 8.57 -12.70 -1.97
N PRO A 119 7.99 -11.51 -1.81
CA PRO A 119 8.67 -10.36 -1.17
C PRO A 119 9.19 -10.71 0.23
N LYS A 120 8.43 -11.51 0.98
CA LYS A 120 8.85 -12.05 2.29
C LYS A 120 10.08 -12.97 2.18
N GLY A 121 10.10 -13.81 1.14
CA GLY A 121 11.22 -14.71 0.84
C GLY A 121 12.47 -13.93 0.44
N TYR A 122 12.31 -12.92 -0.42
CA TYR A 122 13.39 -12.02 -0.81
C TYR A 122 14.01 -11.29 0.40
N ALA A 123 13.18 -10.73 1.30
CA ALA A 123 13.65 -10.11 2.54
C ALA A 123 14.43 -11.10 3.43
N HIS A 124 13.95 -12.34 3.54
CA HIS A 124 14.64 -13.40 4.27
C HIS A 124 15.99 -13.77 3.64
N ILE A 125 16.07 -13.88 2.32
CA ILE A 125 17.32 -14.13 1.59
C ILE A 125 18.32 -12.98 1.81
N ALA A 126 17.86 -11.73 1.74
CA ALA A 126 18.73 -10.58 2.01
C ALA A 126 19.33 -10.63 3.43
N TYR A 127 18.54 -11.03 4.43
CA TYR A 127 19.07 -11.27 5.79
C TYR A 127 20.10 -12.41 5.82
N GLN A 128 19.83 -13.55 5.18
CA GLN A 128 20.75 -14.69 5.16
C GLN A 128 22.10 -14.31 4.54
N LEU A 129 22.08 -13.64 3.38
CA LEU A 129 23.28 -13.14 2.70
C LEU A 129 24.06 -12.15 3.57
N TYR A 130 23.36 -11.28 4.32
CA TYR A 130 24.01 -10.40 5.27
C TYR A 130 24.69 -11.19 6.41
N GLN A 131 24.03 -12.20 6.99
CA GLN A 131 24.63 -13.04 8.04
C GLN A 131 25.86 -13.80 7.55
N GLU A 132 25.81 -14.39 6.35
CA GLU A 132 26.97 -15.04 5.71
C GLU A 132 28.13 -14.05 5.50
N SER A 133 27.81 -12.79 5.18
CA SER A 133 28.82 -11.76 5.00
C SER A 133 29.53 -11.36 6.31
N ILE A 134 28.92 -11.58 7.48
CA ILE A 134 29.58 -11.38 8.77
C ILE A 134 30.68 -12.43 8.98
N ALA A 135 30.43 -13.68 8.58
CA ALA A 135 31.43 -14.75 8.69
C ALA A 135 32.65 -14.51 7.80
N THR A 136 32.46 -13.84 6.67
CA THR A 136 33.53 -13.51 5.71
C THR A 136 34.19 -12.15 5.99
N SER A 137 33.48 -11.20 6.60
CA SER A 137 33.99 -9.86 6.93
C SER A 137 33.41 -9.35 8.27
N PRO A 138 33.94 -9.85 9.40
CA PRO A 138 33.51 -9.41 10.72
C PRO A 138 34.01 -7.98 11.04
N PRO A 139 33.37 -7.26 11.98
CA PRO A 139 32.19 -7.69 12.75
C PRO A 139 30.86 -7.30 12.09
N ASN A 140 30.85 -6.35 11.16
CA ASN A 140 29.63 -5.65 10.74
C ASN A 140 28.95 -6.22 9.49
N GLY A 141 29.54 -7.22 8.84
CA GLY A 141 29.05 -7.76 7.58
C GLY A 141 29.04 -6.72 6.44
N SER A 142 28.55 -7.14 5.28
CA SER A 142 28.48 -6.33 4.08
C SER A 142 27.16 -5.58 3.99
N ARG A 143 27.19 -4.30 4.38
CA ARG A 143 26.08 -3.34 4.20
C ARG A 143 25.55 -3.32 2.74
N ARG A 144 26.44 -3.57 1.77
CA ARG A 144 26.11 -3.57 0.34
C ARG A 144 24.98 -4.51 -0.04
N VAL A 145 24.77 -5.59 0.73
CA VAL A 145 23.65 -6.52 0.52
C VAL A 145 22.31 -5.76 0.60
N PHE A 146 22.12 -4.96 1.66
CA PHE A 146 20.91 -4.17 1.83
C PHE A 146 20.87 -2.95 0.92
N ASP A 147 21.98 -2.23 0.75
CA ASP A 147 21.99 -1.05 -0.12
C ASP A 147 21.59 -1.39 -1.57
N LYS A 148 22.09 -2.52 -2.11
CA LYS A 148 21.73 -2.98 -3.46
C LYS A 148 20.24 -3.30 -3.56
N ALA A 149 19.71 -4.03 -2.59
CA ALA A 149 18.31 -4.42 -2.56
C ALA A 149 17.37 -3.20 -2.40
N ILE A 150 17.73 -2.24 -1.55
CA ILE A 150 17.00 -0.97 -1.41
C ILE A 150 17.02 -0.19 -2.72
N LEU A 151 18.18 -0.08 -3.38
CA LEU A 151 18.32 0.65 -4.64
C LEU A 151 17.44 0.04 -5.74
N GLU A 152 17.48 -1.29 -5.89
CA GLU A 152 16.69 -2.01 -6.89
C GLU A 152 15.18 -1.82 -6.68
N MET A 153 14.71 -2.04 -5.45
CA MET A 153 13.29 -1.91 -5.12
C MET A 153 12.81 -0.45 -5.16
N SER A 154 13.66 0.51 -4.76
CA SER A 154 13.34 1.94 -4.83
C SER A 154 13.23 2.42 -6.27
N SER A 155 14.07 1.91 -7.18
CA SER A 155 13.97 2.19 -8.61
C SER A 155 12.61 1.77 -9.16
N ILE A 156 12.18 0.55 -8.87
CA ILE A 156 10.85 0.04 -9.27
C ILE A 156 9.73 0.92 -8.67
N ALA A 157 9.78 1.20 -7.37
CA ALA A 157 8.78 2.02 -6.70
C ALA A 157 8.72 3.44 -7.29
N GLN A 158 9.87 4.01 -7.66
CA GLN A 158 9.96 5.32 -8.27
C GLN A 158 9.30 5.36 -9.65
N THR A 159 9.56 4.37 -10.50
CA THR A 159 8.87 4.23 -11.80
C THR A 159 7.36 4.22 -11.64
N ILE A 160 6.83 3.47 -10.66
CA ILE A 160 5.38 3.41 -10.40
C ILE A 160 4.84 4.78 -9.93
N ARG A 161 5.57 5.47 -9.04
CA ARG A 161 5.18 6.81 -8.55
C ARG A 161 5.19 7.86 -9.67
N GLU A 162 6.16 7.79 -10.57
CA GLU A 162 6.25 8.71 -11.71
C GLU A 162 5.10 8.50 -12.68
N CYS A 163 4.80 7.24 -13.03
CA CYS A 163 3.64 6.91 -13.87
C CYS A 163 2.33 7.41 -13.24
N ARG A 164 2.16 7.24 -11.91
CA ARG A 164 1.01 7.76 -11.18
C ARG A 164 0.91 9.28 -11.27
N ARG A 165 2.03 9.98 -11.10
CA ARG A 165 2.07 11.44 -11.18
C ARG A 165 1.64 11.92 -12.57
N VAL A 166 2.21 11.34 -13.63
CA VAL A 166 1.88 11.72 -15.02
C VAL A 166 0.38 11.58 -15.30
N VAL A 167 -0.24 10.50 -14.83
CA VAL A 167 -1.69 10.27 -15.00
C VAL A 167 -2.54 11.22 -14.16
N LEU A 168 -2.13 11.51 -12.93
CA LEU A 168 -2.84 12.48 -12.09
C LEU A 168 -2.77 13.89 -12.67
N ASP A 169 -1.63 14.25 -13.26
CA ASP A 169 -1.41 15.57 -13.86
C ASP A 169 -2.18 15.74 -15.20
N SER A 170 -2.59 14.64 -15.85
CA SER A 170 -3.30 14.67 -17.13
C SER A 170 -4.82 14.86 -17.02
N ASN A 171 -5.37 15.12 -15.82
CA ASN A 171 -6.82 15.17 -15.53
C ASN A 171 -7.60 13.93 -16.02
N ASP A 172 -6.92 12.80 -16.14
CA ASP A 172 -7.54 11.58 -16.65
C ASP A 172 -8.22 10.84 -15.49
N GLU A 173 -9.50 10.45 -15.66
CA GLU A 173 -10.31 9.80 -14.62
C GLU A 173 -9.96 8.31 -14.42
N GLY A 174 -8.75 7.90 -14.84
CA GLY A 174 -8.27 6.53 -14.73
C GLY A 174 -8.28 5.99 -13.30
N ASP A 175 -8.44 4.67 -13.16
CA ASP A 175 -8.49 4.02 -11.84
C ASP A 175 -7.11 4.03 -11.18
N ASN A 176 -6.85 5.06 -10.37
CA ASN A 176 -5.61 5.25 -9.64
C ASN A 176 -5.29 4.13 -8.64
N ARG A 177 -6.26 3.26 -8.31
CA ARG A 177 -6.05 2.13 -7.39
C ARG A 177 -5.06 1.11 -7.95
N ILE A 178 -4.93 1.00 -9.27
CA ILE A 178 -3.98 0.07 -9.88
C ILE A 178 -2.52 0.43 -9.57
N PHE A 179 -2.23 1.73 -9.44
CA PHE A 179 -0.91 2.23 -9.04
C PHE A 179 -0.63 1.92 -7.58
N ASP A 180 -1.60 2.14 -6.70
CA ASP A 180 -1.46 1.84 -5.27
C ASP A 180 -1.29 0.33 -5.05
N LEU A 181 -2.04 -0.51 -5.77
CA LEU A 181 -1.88 -1.97 -5.74
C LEU A 181 -0.51 -2.46 -6.22
N ALA A 182 0.11 -1.77 -7.19
CA ALA A 182 1.47 -2.07 -7.63
C ALA A 182 2.52 -1.57 -6.62
N LEU A 183 2.31 -0.36 -6.10
CA LEU A 183 3.29 0.36 -5.29
C LEU A 183 3.41 -0.17 -3.87
N ASP A 184 2.30 -0.56 -3.26
CA ASP A 184 2.24 -1.04 -1.88
C ASP A 184 3.18 -2.20 -1.58
N PRO A 185 3.16 -3.32 -2.34
CA PRO A 185 4.06 -4.44 -2.05
C PRO A 185 5.54 -4.07 -2.26
N VAL A 186 5.87 -3.24 -3.24
CA VAL A 186 7.24 -2.78 -3.51
C VAL A 186 7.73 -1.88 -2.38
N SER A 187 6.93 -0.88 -2.00
CA SER A 187 7.29 0.08 -0.93
C SER A 187 7.45 -0.63 0.41
N ARG A 188 6.58 -1.61 0.70
CA ARG A 188 6.67 -2.40 1.91
C ARG A 188 7.94 -3.24 1.98
N LEU A 189 8.38 -3.80 0.85
CA LEU A 189 9.65 -4.51 0.79
C LEU A 189 10.84 -3.57 1.04
N VAL A 190 10.82 -2.35 0.49
CA VAL A 190 11.82 -1.32 0.80
C VAL A 190 11.86 -1.05 2.30
N ASP A 191 10.71 -0.81 2.93
CA ASP A 191 10.63 -0.54 4.38
C ASP A 191 11.23 -1.68 5.23
N TRP A 192 10.99 -2.94 4.83
CA TRP A 192 11.56 -4.10 5.52
C TRP A 192 13.07 -4.18 5.40
N ILE A 193 13.62 -3.89 4.22
CA ILE A 193 15.07 -3.90 4.02
C ILE A 193 15.73 -2.71 4.72
N GLU A 194 15.08 -1.54 4.73
CA GLU A 194 15.55 -0.37 5.49
C GLU A 194 15.50 -0.59 7.00
N GLU A 195 14.52 -1.34 7.52
CA GLU A 195 14.52 -1.78 8.92
C GLU A 195 15.75 -2.65 9.19
N MET A 196 15.99 -3.69 8.39
CA MET A 196 17.14 -4.57 8.55
C MET A 196 18.47 -3.80 8.48
N LEU A 197 18.62 -2.89 7.53
CA LEU A 197 19.79 -2.02 7.41
C LEU A 197 19.98 -1.16 8.67
N ARG A 198 18.92 -0.53 9.17
CA ARG A 198 19.00 0.32 10.38
C ARG A 198 19.44 -0.48 11.60
N GLU A 199 18.89 -1.67 11.79
CA GLU A 199 19.27 -2.55 12.90
C GLU A 199 20.71 -3.04 12.76
N ALA A 200 21.13 -3.46 11.56
CA ALA A 200 22.51 -3.86 11.27
C ALA A 200 23.52 -2.76 11.56
N LEU A 201 23.19 -1.50 11.24
CA LEU A 201 24.04 -0.34 11.51
C LEU A 201 24.16 -0.01 13.00
N VAL A 202 23.17 -0.40 13.81
CA VAL A 202 23.23 -0.24 15.27
C VAL A 202 24.03 -1.37 15.89
N SER A 203 23.68 -2.62 15.57
CA SER A 203 24.39 -3.82 16.00
C SER A 203 23.97 -5.02 15.14
N PRO A 204 24.93 -5.73 14.53
CA PRO A 204 24.67 -7.00 13.85
C PRO A 204 23.98 -8.03 14.75
N GLU A 205 24.36 -8.11 16.03
CA GLU A 205 23.74 -8.95 17.05
C GLU A 205 22.32 -8.50 17.37
N GLY A 206 22.06 -7.18 17.40
CA GLY A 206 20.71 -6.62 17.57
C GLY A 206 19.77 -7.04 16.45
N LEU A 207 20.22 -6.96 15.19
CA LEU A 207 19.46 -7.46 14.04
C LEU A 207 19.21 -8.97 14.16
N ARG A 208 20.24 -9.76 14.52
CA ARG A 208 20.11 -11.21 14.71
C ARG A 208 19.10 -11.55 15.81
N HIS A 209 19.11 -10.82 16.92
CA HIS A 209 18.15 -10.98 18.01
C HIS A 209 16.72 -10.75 17.52
N LYS A 210 16.46 -9.60 16.87
CA LYS A 210 15.14 -9.29 16.30
C LYS A 210 14.66 -10.34 15.31
N TYR A 211 15.56 -10.84 14.48
CA TYR A 211 15.25 -11.90 13.53
C TYR A 211 14.80 -13.20 14.23
N ILE A 212 15.54 -13.64 15.26
CA ILE A 212 15.25 -14.87 16.03
C ILE A 212 13.91 -14.72 16.77
N HIS A 213 13.67 -13.56 17.37
CA HIS A 213 12.45 -13.28 18.13
C HIS A 213 11.24 -12.88 17.27
N LYS A 214 11.36 -12.93 15.94
CA LYS A 214 10.29 -12.59 14.99
C LYS A 214 9.79 -11.15 15.10
N GLU A 215 10.68 -10.23 15.47
CA GLU A 215 10.36 -8.82 15.71
C GLU A 215 10.46 -7.96 14.44
N LEU A 216 11.06 -8.47 13.36
CA LEU A 216 11.15 -7.74 12.09
C LEU A 216 9.78 -7.66 11.41
N ALA A 217 9.46 -6.51 10.82
CA ALA A 217 8.13 -6.23 10.29
C ALA A 217 7.68 -7.25 9.23
N TYR A 218 8.61 -7.74 8.41
CA TYR A 218 8.31 -8.71 7.36
C TYR A 218 7.89 -10.08 7.88
N GLN A 219 8.32 -10.47 9.09
CA GLN A 219 8.01 -11.79 9.66
C GLN A 219 6.55 -11.88 10.11
N ASN A 220 5.99 -10.76 10.58
CA ASN A 220 4.60 -10.62 11.03
C ASN A 220 3.61 -10.37 9.88
N TYR A 221 4.10 -10.28 8.65
CA TYR A 221 3.27 -10.08 7.48
C TYR A 221 2.65 -11.40 6.99
N VAL A 222 1.33 -11.37 6.79
CA VAL A 222 0.48 -12.54 6.48
C VAL A 222 -0.03 -12.53 5.03
N SER A 223 -0.04 -11.41 4.31
CA SER A 223 -0.77 -11.34 3.03
C SER A 223 0.05 -11.81 1.83
N THR A 224 -0.22 -13.04 1.39
CA THR A 224 0.16 -13.56 0.07
C THR A 224 -0.74 -13.07 -1.06
N ARG A 225 -1.84 -12.37 -0.73
CA ARG A 225 -2.91 -12.03 -1.68
C ARG A 225 -2.63 -10.76 -2.48
N ASP A 226 -1.80 -9.86 -1.95
CA ASP A 226 -1.51 -8.55 -2.54
C ASP A 226 -0.90 -8.68 -3.94
N MET A 227 -0.04 -9.68 -4.18
CA MET A 227 0.61 -9.83 -5.47
C MET A 227 -0.34 -10.20 -6.61
N TYR A 228 -1.32 -11.06 -6.32
CA TYR A 228 -2.29 -11.54 -7.31
C TYR A 228 -3.43 -10.55 -7.55
N GLN A 229 -3.70 -9.66 -6.59
CA GLN A 229 -4.71 -8.62 -6.73
C GLN A 229 -4.36 -7.66 -7.87
N TRP A 230 -3.08 -7.32 -8.03
CA TRP A 230 -2.64 -6.46 -9.13
C TRP A 230 -2.93 -7.09 -10.50
N PHE A 231 -2.52 -8.35 -10.74
CA PHE A 231 -2.83 -9.06 -12.00
C PHE A 231 -4.33 -9.28 -12.23
N GLY A 232 -5.11 -9.42 -11.15
CA GLY A 232 -6.57 -9.50 -11.21
C GLY A 232 -7.21 -8.18 -11.64
N MET A 233 -6.73 -7.05 -11.11
CA MET A 233 -7.20 -5.71 -11.46
C MET A 233 -6.73 -5.29 -12.85
N ARG A 234 -5.49 -5.61 -13.24
CA ARG A 234 -4.97 -5.37 -14.59
C ARG A 234 -5.83 -6.05 -15.66
N ARG A 235 -6.25 -7.30 -15.44
CA ARG A 235 -7.17 -8.00 -16.37
C ARG A 235 -8.56 -7.36 -16.49
N ARG A 236 -8.98 -6.57 -15.49
CA ARG A 236 -10.28 -5.87 -15.48
C ARG A 236 -10.19 -4.46 -16.06
N LEU A 237 -9.05 -3.80 -15.90
CA LEU A 237 -8.84 -2.38 -16.21
C LEU A 237 -7.90 -2.14 -17.40
N GLY A 238 -7.27 -3.18 -17.92
CA GLY A 238 -6.38 -3.06 -19.07
C GLY A 238 -7.13 -2.98 -20.40
N PRO A 239 -6.53 -2.34 -21.42
CA PRO A 239 -7.05 -2.42 -22.78
C PRO A 239 -7.15 -3.89 -23.15
N ARG A 240 -8.36 -4.36 -23.47
CA ARG A 240 -8.49 -5.65 -24.16
C ARG A 240 -8.05 -5.39 -25.59
N ALA A 241 -7.00 -6.09 -26.02
CA ALA A 241 -6.63 -6.14 -27.44
C ALA A 241 -7.90 -6.48 -28.23
N ALA A 242 -8.21 -5.62 -29.20
CA ALA A 242 -9.30 -5.82 -30.15
C ALA A 242 -8.99 -7.00 -31.08
#